data_AF-A0A3L6FVZ0-F1
#
_entry.id   AF-A0A3L6FVZ0-F1
#
_cell.length_a   1.000
_cell.length_b   1.000
_cell.length_c   1.000
_cell.angle_alpha   90.00
_cell.angle_beta   90.00
_cell.angle_gamma   90.00
#
_symmetry.space_group_name_H-M   'P 1'
#
loop_
_entity.id
_entity.type
_entity.pdbx_description
1 polymer ?
#
loop_
_entity_poly.entity_id
_entity_poly.type
_entity_poly.pdbx_seq_one_letter_code
_entity_poly.pdbx_strand_id
1 'polypeptide(L)'
;MNTHETPLGPPLGEITHTFTILTTHASTSLNWLHDRMPVILGSKDYVDAWLNDVSVKLEEITAPYEGADLVWYPVTSALGKASFDGPECIKEVKLLFHNMIICFMEVSVTDNLDMMLA
;
A
#
# COMPACT_ATOMS: atom_id res chain seq x y z
N MET A 1 -7.18 52.32 38.40
CA MET A 1 -6.72 50.91 38.46
C MET A 1 -7.48 50.17 37.37
N ASN A 2 -6.89 50.05 36.18
CA ASN A 2 -7.48 49.30 35.09
C ASN A 2 -6.56 48.13 34.81
N THR A 3 -7.08 46.92 35.01
CA THR A 3 -6.41 45.66 34.71
C THR A 3 -6.33 45.49 33.20
N HIS A 4 -5.11 45.32 32.68
CA HIS A 4 -4.91 44.87 31.30
C HIS A 4 -5.31 43.39 31.23
N GLU A 5 -6.50 43.12 30.71
CA GLU A 5 -6.90 41.78 30.26
C GLU A 5 -6.09 41.46 28.99
N THR A 6 -5.14 40.55 29.09
CA THR A 6 -4.47 39.99 27.91
C THR A 6 -5.47 39.05 27.21
N PRO A 7 -5.75 39.18 25.91
CA PRO A 7 -6.62 38.24 25.23
C PRO A 7 -5.98 36.84 25.29
N LEU A 8 -6.67 35.91 25.94
CA LEU A 8 -6.36 34.49 25.84
C LEU A 8 -6.53 34.10 24.36
N GLY A 9 -5.42 33.89 23.65
CA GLY A 9 -5.45 33.29 22.33
C GLY A 9 -6.15 31.91 22.38
N PRO A 10 -6.51 31.33 21.22
CA PRO A 10 -7.12 30.01 21.19
C PRO A 10 -6.24 29.01 21.95
N PRO A 11 -6.83 28.05 22.69
CA PRO A 11 -6.07 27.04 23.41
C PRO A 11 -5.07 26.42 22.44
N LEU A 12 -3.82 26.27 22.88
CA LEU A 12 -2.74 25.69 22.08
C LEU A 12 -3.26 24.37 21.50
N GLY A 13 -3.59 24.38 20.21
CA GLY A 13 -4.30 23.28 19.55
C GLY A 13 -3.51 21.99 19.66
N GLU A 14 -4.22 20.87 19.73
CA GLU A 14 -3.62 19.54 19.73
C GLU A 14 -2.79 19.34 18.44
N ILE A 15 -1.51 18.97 18.60
CA ILE A 15 -0.63 18.72 17.47
C ILE A 15 -1.04 17.38 16.83
N THR A 16 -1.51 17.42 15.59
CA THR A 16 -1.85 16.23 14.82
C THR A 16 -0.70 15.83 13.89
N HIS A 17 -0.16 14.63 14.07
CA HIS A 17 0.82 14.05 13.15
C HIS A 17 0.10 13.23 12.07
N THR A 18 0.46 13.46 10.81
CA THR A 18 -0.05 12.69 9.67
C THR A 18 1.11 12.21 8.81
N PHE A 19 0.89 11.18 8.02
CA PHE A 19 1.88 10.63 7.09
C PHE A 19 1.20 10.20 5.80
N THR A 20 2.02 9.93 4.78
CA THR A 20 1.59 9.34 3.51
C THR A 20 2.50 8.17 3.16
N ILE A 21 1.95 7.18 2.45
CA ILE A 21 2.72 6.05 1.94
C ILE A 21 3.24 6.42 0.56
N LEU A 22 4.54 6.33 0.35
CA LEU A 22 5.13 6.49 -0.98
C LEU A 22 4.79 5.28 -1.85
N THR A 23 4.41 5.55 -3.09
CA THR A 23 4.10 4.52 -4.08
C THR A 23 5.01 4.65 -5.30
N THR A 24 5.23 3.53 -5.97
CA THR A 24 5.99 3.43 -7.23
C THR A 24 5.25 2.51 -8.20
N HIS A 25 5.79 2.31 -9.41
CA HIS A 25 5.23 1.33 -10.35
C HIS A 25 5.33 -0.08 -9.77
N ALA A 26 4.38 -0.95 -10.10
CA ALA A 26 4.44 -2.34 -9.66
C ALA A 26 5.71 -3.04 -10.18
N SER A 27 6.20 -4.00 -9.39
CA SER A 27 7.24 -4.94 -9.81
C SER A 27 6.75 -5.79 -10.98
N THR A 28 7.69 -6.38 -11.71
CA THR A 28 7.35 -7.28 -12.83
C THR A 28 6.44 -8.42 -12.38
N SER A 29 6.64 -8.93 -11.16
CA SER A 29 5.88 -10.03 -10.57
C SER A 29 4.46 -9.66 -10.11
N LEU A 30 4.21 -8.37 -9.81
CA LEU A 30 2.93 -7.89 -9.27
C LEU A 30 2.12 -7.04 -10.25
N ASN A 31 2.65 -6.73 -11.44
CA ASN A 31 1.97 -5.88 -12.42
C ASN A 31 0.61 -6.43 -12.91
N TRP A 32 0.37 -7.74 -12.78
CA TRP A 32 -0.93 -8.35 -13.09
C TRP A 32 -2.00 -8.06 -12.01
N LEU A 33 -1.58 -7.71 -10.79
CA LEU A 33 -2.45 -7.42 -9.65
C LEU A 33 -2.86 -5.95 -9.61
N HIS A 34 -1.90 -5.04 -9.83
CA HIS A 34 -2.11 -3.60 -9.82
C HIS A 34 -0.94 -2.88 -10.54
N ASP A 35 -1.15 -1.66 -11.01
CA ASP A 35 -0.13 -0.85 -11.72
C ASP A 35 0.87 -0.15 -10.77
N ARG A 36 0.51 -0.06 -9.50
CA ARG A 36 1.26 0.61 -8.43
C ARG A 36 1.49 -0.33 -7.25
N MET A 37 2.62 -0.15 -6.57
CA MET A 37 2.94 -0.80 -5.29
C MET A 37 3.50 0.23 -4.30
N PRO A 38 3.46 -0.04 -2.98
CA PRO A 38 4.21 0.77 -2.03
C PRO A 38 5.71 0.65 -2.28
N VAL A 39 6.45 1.72 -1.97
CA VAL A 39 7.91 1.66 -1.90
C VAL A 39 8.30 0.79 -0.70
N ILE A 40 9.04 -0.28 -0.95
CA ILE A 40 9.50 -1.23 0.08
C ILE A 40 11.01 -1.10 0.25
N LEU A 41 11.45 -0.76 1.45
CA LEU A 41 12.88 -0.69 1.81
C LEU A 41 13.37 -2.09 2.21
N GLY A 42 13.99 -2.80 1.27
CA GLY A 42 14.35 -4.22 1.41
C GLY A 42 15.57 -4.54 2.28
N SER A 43 16.28 -3.54 2.78
CA SER A 43 17.47 -3.74 3.62
C SER A 43 17.49 -2.77 4.79
N LYS A 44 18.19 -3.17 5.86
CA LYS A 44 18.41 -2.31 7.01
C LYS A 44 19.13 -1.02 6.62
N ASP A 45 20.08 -1.08 5.71
CA ASP A 45 20.84 0.09 5.24
C ASP A 45 19.92 1.13 4.58
N TYR A 46 18.96 0.70 3.75
CA TYR A 46 17.98 1.60 3.14
C TYR A 46 17.04 2.22 4.18
N VAL A 47 16.63 1.46 5.21
CA VAL A 47 15.81 1.99 6.31
C VAL A 47 16.58 3.03 7.12
N ASP A 48 17.83 2.73 7.48
CA ASP A 48 18.68 3.63 8.25
C ASP A 48 18.98 4.92 7.46
N ALA A 49 19.22 4.80 6.15
CA ALA A 49 19.41 5.94 5.27
C ALA A 49 18.14 6.82 5.19
N TRP A 50 16.95 6.22 5.00
CA TRP A 50 15.68 6.96 4.97
C TRP A 50 15.37 7.71 6.27
N LEU A 51 15.67 7.10 7.42
CA LEU A 51 15.35 7.70 8.72
C LEU A 51 16.37 8.73 9.20
N ASN A 52 17.65 8.59 8.82
CA ASN A 52 18.74 9.35 9.45
C ASN A 52 19.53 10.24 8.47
N ASP A 53 19.47 10.01 7.16
CA ASP A 53 20.25 10.76 6.17
C ASP A 53 19.37 11.64 5.29
N VAL A 54 19.52 12.95 5.43
CA VAL A 54 18.81 13.97 4.66
C VAL A 54 19.29 14.03 3.19
N SER A 55 20.38 13.32 2.87
CA SER A 55 21.05 13.37 1.57
C SER A 55 20.62 12.24 0.62
N VAL A 56 19.80 11.30 1.08
CA VAL A 56 19.33 10.18 0.25
C VAL A 56 18.51 10.75 -0.91
N LYS A 57 18.93 10.41 -2.13
CA LYS A 57 18.17 10.75 -3.32
C LYS A 57 16.90 9.91 -3.35
N LEU A 58 15.75 10.57 -3.43
CA LEU A 58 14.46 9.91 -3.43
C LEU A 58 14.35 8.88 -4.57
N GLU A 59 15.02 9.12 -5.70
CA GLU A 59 15.06 8.19 -6.83
C GLU A 59 15.73 6.85 -6.48
N GLU A 60 16.70 6.84 -5.57
CA GLU A 60 17.45 5.63 -5.20
C GLU A 60 16.62 4.68 -4.34
N ILE A 61 15.66 5.21 -3.59
CA ILE A 61 14.81 4.44 -2.66
C ILE A 61 13.40 4.20 -3.18
N THR A 62 12.96 4.87 -4.26
CA THR A 62 11.60 4.74 -4.82
C THR A 62 11.48 3.71 -5.95
N ALA A 63 12.54 2.94 -6.22
CA ALA A 63 12.50 1.86 -7.19
C ALA A 63 11.47 0.76 -6.77
N PRO A 64 10.77 0.13 -7.73
CA PRO A 64 9.94 -1.04 -7.45
C PRO A 64 10.75 -2.15 -6.78
N TYR A 65 10.16 -2.80 -5.77
CA TYR A 65 10.83 -3.88 -5.06
C TYR A 65 10.69 -5.19 -5.83
N GLU A 66 11.83 -5.77 -6.24
CA GLU A 66 11.91 -6.98 -7.06
C GLU A 66 12.39 -8.22 -6.28
N GLY A 67 12.35 -8.18 -4.95
CA GLY A 67 12.77 -9.31 -4.11
C GLY A 67 11.85 -10.53 -4.25
N ALA A 68 12.45 -11.71 -4.34
CA ALA A 68 11.73 -12.98 -4.48
C ALA A 68 11.05 -13.46 -3.17
N ASP A 69 11.26 -12.75 -2.06
CA ASP A 69 10.67 -13.00 -0.74
C ASP A 69 9.27 -12.39 -0.60
N LEU A 70 8.80 -11.61 -1.57
CA LEU A 70 7.46 -11.07 -1.60
C LEU A 70 6.46 -12.11 -2.14
N VAL A 71 5.53 -12.54 -1.29
CA VAL A 71 4.51 -13.55 -1.60
C VAL A 71 3.12 -12.94 -1.57
N TRP A 72 2.24 -13.37 -2.48
CA TRP A 72 0.85 -12.97 -2.55
C TRP A 72 -0.08 -14.20 -2.63
N TYR A 73 -1.29 -14.05 -2.12
CA TYR A 73 -2.35 -15.05 -2.21
C TYR A 73 -3.72 -14.38 -2.10
N PRO A 74 -4.77 -14.96 -2.69
CA PRO A 74 -6.12 -14.42 -2.58
C PRO A 74 -6.63 -14.51 -1.14
N VAL A 75 -7.38 -13.49 -0.73
CA VAL A 75 -8.08 -13.42 0.57
C VAL A 75 -9.57 -13.24 0.36
N THR A 76 -10.33 -13.28 1.45
CA THR A 76 -11.78 -13.06 1.44
C THR A 76 -12.15 -11.67 0.91
N SER A 77 -13.22 -11.60 0.10
CA SER A 77 -13.76 -10.33 -0.39
C SER A 77 -14.41 -9.48 0.71
N ALA A 78 -14.65 -10.04 1.89
CA ALA A 78 -15.13 -9.30 3.06
C ALA A 78 -14.17 -8.17 3.49
N LEU A 79 -12.88 -8.26 3.11
CA LEU A 79 -11.87 -7.24 3.37
C LEU A 79 -12.22 -5.85 2.80
N GLY A 80 -13.07 -5.78 1.78
CA GLY A 80 -13.57 -4.50 1.25
C GLY A 80 -14.43 -3.72 2.24
N LYS A 81 -14.87 -4.32 3.35
CA LYS A 81 -15.64 -3.65 4.41
C LYS A 81 -14.69 -3.19 5.50
N ALA A 82 -14.59 -1.88 5.73
CA ALA A 82 -13.71 -1.32 6.77
C ALA A 82 -14.02 -1.81 8.20
N SER A 83 -15.23 -2.29 8.47
CA SER A 83 -15.61 -2.90 9.76
C SER A 83 -15.14 -4.35 9.93
N PHE A 84 -14.55 -4.95 8.90
CA PHE A 84 -14.03 -6.32 8.93
C PHE A 84 -12.55 -6.26 9.33
N ASP A 85 -12.30 -6.50 10.62
CA ASP A 85 -10.99 -6.36 11.25
C ASP A 85 -10.75 -7.54 12.20
N GLY A 86 -10.08 -8.57 11.67
CA GLY A 86 -9.81 -9.81 12.38
C GLY A 86 -8.70 -10.62 11.70
N PRO A 87 -8.21 -11.70 12.35
CA PRO A 87 -7.12 -12.52 11.83
C PRO A 87 -7.44 -13.18 10.48
N GLU A 88 -8.71 -13.27 10.11
CA GLU A 88 -9.18 -13.76 8.82
C GLU A 88 -8.90 -12.81 7.64
N CYS A 89 -8.62 -11.52 7.89
CA CYS A 89 -8.31 -10.54 6.84
C CYS A 89 -7.11 -10.95 5.97
N ILE A 90 -6.16 -11.70 6.56
CA ILE A 90 -4.94 -12.18 5.90
C ILE A 90 -4.94 -13.69 5.68
N LYS A 91 -6.08 -14.39 5.88
CA LYS A 91 -6.12 -15.83 5.64
C LYS A 91 -6.30 -16.10 4.14
N GLU A 92 -5.41 -16.93 3.61
CA GLU A 92 -5.52 -17.44 2.25
C GLU A 92 -6.86 -18.19 2.06
N VAL A 93 -7.52 -17.92 0.92
CA VAL A 93 -8.73 -18.62 0.51
C VAL A 93 -8.48 -19.46 -0.73
N LYS A 94 -9.06 -20.66 -0.77
CA LYS A 94 -9.03 -21.50 -1.98
C LYS A 94 -10.05 -20.96 -2.98
N LEU A 95 -9.58 -20.55 -4.14
CA LEU A 95 -10.46 -20.22 -5.26
C LEU A 95 -10.99 -21.53 -5.86
N LEU A 96 -12.29 -21.78 -5.72
CA LEU A 96 -12.94 -22.89 -6.40
C LEU A 96 -13.32 -22.41 -7.81
N PHE A 97 -12.74 -23.04 -8.83
CA PHE A 97 -12.94 -22.73 -10.26
C PHE A 97 -14.34 -23.13 -10.77
N HIS A 98 -15.40 -22.65 -10.12
CA HIS A 98 -16.76 -22.70 -10.67
C HIS A 98 -17.35 -21.30 -10.63
N ASN A 99 -17.39 -20.68 -11.82
CA ASN A 99 -17.91 -19.34 -12.13
C ASN A 99 -16.99 -18.18 -11.74
N MET A 100 -16.01 -17.98 -12.62
CA MET A 100 -15.05 -16.89 -12.73
C MET A 100 -15.74 -15.52 -12.85
N ILE A 101 -16.02 -14.85 -11.73
CA ILE A 101 -15.94 -13.39 -11.54
C ILE A 101 -15.55 -13.18 -10.08
N ILE A 102 -14.26 -13.16 -9.79
CA ILE A 102 -13.77 -12.95 -8.42
C ILE A 102 -13.46 -11.47 -8.28
N CYS A 103 -14.30 -10.79 -7.51
CA CYS A 103 -14.12 -9.42 -7.04
C CYS A 103 -12.70 -9.19 -6.48
N PHE A 104 -11.80 -8.64 -7.27
CA PHE A 104 -10.75 -7.74 -6.83
C PHE A 104 -10.49 -6.77 -7.97
N MET A 105 -11.12 -5.59 -7.87
CA MET A 105 -11.15 -4.50 -8.84
C MET A 105 -11.80 -4.85 -10.18
N GLU A 106 -12.62 -3.93 -10.67
CA GLU A 106 -13.29 -3.95 -11.95
C GLU A 106 -12.26 -3.82 -13.09
N VAL A 107 -11.46 -4.87 -13.32
CA VAL A 107 -10.69 -5.01 -14.55
C VAL A 107 -11.66 -5.59 -15.56
N SER A 108 -12.08 -4.74 -16.49
CA SER A 108 -12.81 -5.14 -17.69
C SER A 108 -12.02 -6.25 -18.37
N VAL A 109 -12.49 -7.49 -18.22
CA VAL A 109 -12.06 -8.62 -19.04
C VAL A 109 -12.55 -8.29 -20.45
N THR A 110 -11.66 -7.71 -21.26
CA THR A 110 -11.82 -7.81 -22.70
C THR A 110 -11.12 -9.09 -23.11
N ASP A 111 -11.93 -9.99 -23.66
CA ASP A 111 -11.54 -11.31 -24.14
C ASP A 111 -10.30 -11.23 -25.03
N ASN A 112 -9.26 -11.99 -24.66
CA ASN A 112 -8.31 -12.50 -25.63
C ASN A 112 -7.84 -13.88 -25.21
N LEU A 113 -8.79 -14.81 -25.29
CA LEU A 113 -8.49 -16.22 -25.46
C LEU A 113 -8.05 -16.39 -26.93
N ASP A 114 -6.74 -16.36 -27.19
CA ASP A 114 -6.06 -17.13 -28.25
C ASP A 114 -4.62 -16.62 -28.50
N MET A 115 -3.64 -17.36 -27.97
CA MET A 115 -2.40 -17.79 -28.65
C MET A 115 -1.58 -18.58 -27.63
N MET A 116 -1.88 -19.86 -27.42
CA MET A 116 -1.38 -21.00 -28.20
C MET A 116 0.13 -21.16 -28.13
N LEU A 117 0.53 -22.18 -27.35
CA LEU A 117 1.61 -23.13 -27.59
C LEU A 117 2.47 -22.85 -28.84
N ALA A 118 3.70 -22.42 -28.61
CA ALA A 118 4.94 -22.84 -29.27
C ALA A 118 6.13 -22.48 -28.38
#